data_AF-U1QY89-F1
#
_entry.id   AF-U1QY89-F1
#
_cell.length_a   1.000
_cell.length_b   1.000
_cell.length_c   1.000
_cell.angle_alpha   90.00
_cell.angle_beta   90.00
_cell.angle_gamma   90.00
#
_symmetry.space_group_name_H-M   'P 1'
#
loop_
_entity.id
_entity.type
_entity.pdbx_description
1 polymer ?
#
loop_
_entity_poly.entity_id
_entity_poly.type
_entity_poly.pdbx_seq_one_letter_code
_entity_poly.pdbx_strand_id
1 'polypeptide(L)'
;MDVDISPAPLRGRARAPPSKSYTHRAILAAGYGNGATVHEPLVSADTQATMRAVEAFGGSVEQRDGSLVIEGFAGEPTVPEAVLDCANSGTTMRLATTTAALTDGLTVLTGDDSLRSRPQGPLLRAVDQLGGRADSTRANGQAPLVVGGPMTGGTAAIPGDVSSQFVTALLMAGAATDAGVDIALQTELRSAPYVDITLELLDDFGVTARQTGRGFSVRGRQRYRAEEYTVPGDFSSVSYLLAAGALAGESVTVTGAQPSAQGDQAIVDALDRMGGAVEWDREAGELSVSRSDLEGIEVSVADTPDLLPTLAVLGAAADGTTAITDCEHVRYKETDRVTAMAEALDRLGASVEEETDRLLVHGGASDLEGATVDGRRDHRVVMALSVAGLVAEEQTTVTGAHHVDVSFPNFFDVLADLGADLVRRQDPRVTRPGVRFNNPGRLSEDRVTNRQSEDQTVFVRPKGHVEERPVVRSIGDRALYLGNRLAADPDSLARADSPLEGETFEFVLTVSQDSQPLTTHHRPLADGPGNSWPRFEAAVDTARRLYRRDGSLLCHCKAGISRSTTVVATTIAAEEDRPFRAALDTVHEARPHAMPHPALHEQAVLYLAAQS
;
A
#
# COMPACT_ATOMS: atom_id res chain seq x y z
N MET A 1 -3.63 13.91 10.49
CA MET A 1 -4.83 14.11 11.34
C MET A 1 -4.53 13.35 12.61
N ASP A 2 -4.69 14.01 13.73
CA ASP A 2 -4.45 13.45 15.06
C ASP A 2 -5.79 13.42 15.80
N VAL A 3 -5.89 12.60 16.85
CA VAL A 3 -7.09 12.51 17.68
C VAL A 3 -6.68 12.65 19.15
N ASP A 4 -7.36 13.53 19.85
CA ASP A 4 -7.32 13.62 21.30
C ASP A 4 -8.42 12.74 21.87
N ILE A 5 -8.12 11.97 22.91
CA ILE A 5 -9.05 11.06 23.57
C ILE A 5 -8.93 11.31 25.07
N SER A 6 -10.08 11.51 25.71
CA SER A 6 -10.19 11.69 27.16
C SER A 6 -11.00 10.53 27.76
N PRO A 7 -10.77 10.20 29.04
CA PRO A 7 -11.51 9.13 29.71
C PRO A 7 -13.00 9.43 29.80
N ALA A 8 -13.82 8.49 29.34
CA ALA A 8 -15.27 8.59 29.41
C ALA A 8 -15.89 7.17 29.48
N PRO A 9 -16.99 6.99 30.24
CA PRO A 9 -17.69 5.71 30.26
C PRO A 9 -18.38 5.45 28.93
N LEU A 10 -18.27 4.22 28.43
CA LEU A 10 -18.91 3.81 27.18
C LEU A 10 -20.22 3.07 27.41
N ARG A 11 -21.23 3.33 26.58
CA ARG A 11 -22.55 2.69 26.62
C ARG A 11 -23.16 2.60 25.23
N GLY A 12 -23.87 1.51 24.97
CA GLY A 12 -24.72 1.39 23.78
C GLY A 12 -24.35 0.20 22.89
N ARG A 13 -24.67 0.33 21.60
CA ARG A 13 -24.53 -0.75 20.63
C ARG A 13 -23.66 -0.28 19.47
N ALA A 14 -22.69 -1.10 19.09
CA ALA A 14 -21.88 -0.91 17.91
C ALA A 14 -22.06 -2.11 16.97
N ARG A 15 -21.89 -1.87 15.67
CA ARG A 15 -21.86 -2.95 14.68
C ARG A 15 -20.42 -3.34 14.42
N ALA A 16 -20.14 -4.64 14.36
CA ALA A 16 -18.88 -5.17 13.89
C ALA A 16 -18.63 -4.61 12.47
N PRO A 17 -17.47 -3.98 12.22
CA PRO A 17 -17.13 -3.55 10.87
C PRO A 17 -16.91 -4.78 9.98
N PRO A 18 -17.14 -4.68 8.67
CA PRO A 18 -16.96 -5.81 7.77
C PRO A 18 -15.50 -6.24 7.64
N SER A 19 -15.26 -7.54 7.48
CA SER A 19 -13.90 -8.07 7.40
C SER A 19 -13.19 -7.72 6.11
N LYS A 20 -12.01 -7.08 6.25
CA LYS A 20 -11.10 -6.80 5.14
C LYS A 20 -10.68 -8.09 4.43
N SER A 21 -10.38 -9.13 5.21
CA SER A 21 -9.89 -10.40 4.71
C SER A 21 -10.92 -11.15 3.87
N TYR A 22 -12.18 -11.17 4.30
CA TYR A 22 -13.28 -11.72 3.50
C TYR A 22 -13.60 -10.82 2.31
N THR A 23 -13.60 -9.49 2.46
CA THR A 23 -13.91 -8.58 1.36
C THR A 23 -12.98 -8.79 0.16
N HIS A 24 -11.66 -8.88 0.37
CA HIS A 24 -10.70 -9.18 -0.71
C HIS A 24 -11.04 -10.49 -1.45
N ARG A 25 -11.32 -11.55 -0.68
CA ARG A 25 -11.59 -12.88 -1.20
C ARG A 25 -12.94 -12.93 -1.92
N ALA A 26 -13.96 -12.29 -1.37
CA ALA A 26 -15.30 -12.22 -1.96
C ALA A 26 -15.28 -11.47 -3.29
N ILE A 27 -14.58 -10.33 -3.36
CA ILE A 27 -14.41 -9.57 -4.61
C ILE A 27 -13.77 -10.46 -5.69
N LEU A 28 -12.67 -11.14 -5.35
CA LEU A 28 -11.97 -11.95 -6.34
C LEU A 28 -12.72 -13.25 -6.68
N ALA A 29 -13.37 -13.91 -5.72
CA ALA A 29 -14.19 -15.09 -5.93
C ALA A 29 -15.39 -14.78 -6.83
N ALA A 30 -16.04 -13.63 -6.62
CA ALA A 30 -17.07 -13.12 -7.53
C ALA A 30 -16.49 -12.83 -8.92
N GLY A 31 -15.29 -12.25 -8.99
CA GLY A 31 -14.54 -12.04 -10.23
C GLY A 31 -14.24 -13.34 -10.99
N TYR A 32 -13.87 -14.42 -10.29
CA TYR A 32 -13.67 -15.74 -10.89
C TYR A 32 -14.97 -16.39 -11.40
N GLY A 33 -16.12 -15.99 -10.85
CA GLY A 33 -17.44 -16.47 -11.27
C GLY A 33 -17.98 -15.73 -12.49
N ASN A 34 -19.28 -15.90 -12.76
CA ASN A 34 -20.00 -15.03 -13.70
C ASN A 34 -20.29 -13.64 -13.11
N GLY A 35 -19.92 -13.40 -11.85
CA GLY A 35 -20.30 -12.25 -11.06
C GLY A 35 -21.08 -12.63 -9.80
N ALA A 36 -21.18 -11.69 -8.87
CA ALA A 36 -21.99 -11.80 -7.64
C ALA A 36 -22.28 -10.39 -7.07
N THR A 37 -23.29 -10.28 -6.22
CA THR A 37 -23.48 -9.12 -5.35
C THR A 37 -22.81 -9.37 -4.00
N VAL A 38 -21.78 -8.59 -3.68
CA VAL A 38 -21.10 -8.65 -2.38
C VAL A 38 -21.71 -7.59 -1.45
N HIS A 39 -22.44 -8.04 -0.45
CA HIS A 39 -23.07 -7.20 0.56
C HIS A 39 -22.10 -6.87 1.69
N GLU A 40 -22.24 -5.66 2.22
CA GLU A 40 -21.45 -5.13 3.32
C GLU A 40 -19.93 -5.24 3.13
N PRO A 41 -19.38 -4.92 1.95
CA PRO A 41 -17.94 -4.91 1.74
C PRO A 41 -17.28 -3.88 2.66
N LEU A 42 -16.06 -4.17 3.12
CA LEU A 42 -15.17 -3.11 3.57
C LEU A 42 -14.63 -2.37 2.33
N VAL A 43 -15.05 -1.13 2.10
CA VAL A 43 -14.48 -0.29 1.04
C VAL A 43 -13.32 0.55 1.61
N SER A 44 -12.08 0.13 1.34
CA SER A 44 -10.86 0.85 1.72
C SER A 44 -9.89 0.90 0.53
N ALA A 45 -8.78 1.63 0.68
CA ALA A 45 -7.76 1.71 -0.36
C ALA A 45 -7.24 0.33 -0.81
N ASP A 46 -7.19 -0.61 0.14
CA ASP A 46 -6.76 -1.99 -0.11
C ASP A 46 -7.78 -2.75 -0.97
N THR A 47 -9.05 -2.77 -0.56
CA THR A 47 -10.08 -3.54 -1.29
C THR A 47 -10.43 -2.90 -2.62
N GLN A 48 -10.34 -1.57 -2.73
CA GLN A 48 -10.40 -0.87 -4.02
C GLN A 48 -9.28 -1.31 -4.98
N ALA A 49 -8.09 -1.66 -4.48
CA ALA A 49 -7.05 -2.23 -5.33
C ALA A 49 -7.44 -3.61 -5.87
N THR A 50 -8.15 -4.42 -5.08
CA THR A 50 -8.73 -5.70 -5.57
C THR A 50 -9.86 -5.48 -6.56
N MET A 51 -10.72 -4.48 -6.36
CA MET A 51 -11.74 -4.11 -7.35
C MET A 51 -11.10 -3.76 -8.69
N ARG A 52 -10.08 -2.90 -8.68
CA ARG A 52 -9.30 -2.55 -9.89
C ARG A 52 -8.62 -3.76 -10.52
N ALA A 53 -8.17 -4.73 -9.72
CA ALA A 53 -7.60 -5.96 -10.25
C ALA A 53 -8.65 -6.78 -11.01
N VAL A 54 -9.87 -6.93 -10.47
CA VAL A 54 -10.98 -7.59 -11.18
C VAL A 54 -11.30 -6.87 -12.50
N GLU A 55 -11.38 -5.54 -12.48
CA GLU A 55 -11.58 -4.73 -13.69
C GLU A 55 -10.47 -4.94 -14.72
N ALA A 56 -9.21 -4.94 -14.28
CA ALA A 56 -8.05 -5.15 -15.14
C ALA A 56 -8.02 -6.54 -15.80
N PHE A 57 -8.55 -7.56 -15.12
CA PHE A 57 -8.68 -8.93 -15.63
C PHE A 57 -9.96 -9.16 -16.46
N GLY A 58 -10.72 -8.11 -16.78
CA GLY A 58 -11.85 -8.19 -17.71
C GLY A 58 -13.23 -8.31 -17.05
N GLY A 59 -13.31 -8.19 -15.73
CA GLY A 59 -14.58 -8.05 -15.01
C GLY A 59 -15.03 -6.58 -14.87
N SER A 60 -16.09 -6.35 -14.10
CA SER A 60 -16.54 -5.01 -13.70
C SER A 60 -16.93 -5.00 -12.23
N VAL A 61 -16.76 -3.86 -11.56
CA VAL A 61 -17.15 -3.67 -10.15
C VAL A 61 -17.89 -2.35 -10.00
N GLU A 62 -19.19 -2.42 -9.72
CA GLU A 62 -20.02 -1.25 -9.45
C GLU A 62 -20.39 -1.19 -7.96
N GLN A 63 -20.15 -0.05 -7.31
CA GLN A 63 -20.69 0.21 -5.97
C GLN A 63 -22.14 0.68 -6.09
N ARG A 64 -23.08 -0.08 -5.51
CA ARG A 64 -24.52 0.23 -5.52
C ARG A 64 -25.12 -0.05 -4.15
N ASP A 65 -25.78 0.95 -3.56
CA ASP A 65 -26.50 0.84 -2.28
C ASP A 65 -25.67 0.20 -1.14
N GLY A 66 -24.39 0.55 -1.06
CA GLY A 66 -23.47 0.00 -0.05
C GLY A 66 -23.02 -1.44 -0.30
N SER A 67 -23.34 -2.02 -1.46
CA SER A 67 -22.87 -3.34 -1.92
C SER A 67 -21.97 -3.19 -3.16
N LEU A 68 -21.25 -4.26 -3.53
CA LEU A 68 -20.53 -4.35 -4.81
C LEU A 68 -21.30 -5.28 -5.75
N VAL A 69 -21.71 -4.78 -6.90
CA VAL A 69 -22.22 -5.59 -8.00
C VAL A 69 -21.05 -5.89 -8.91
N ILE A 70 -20.65 -7.16 -8.96
CA ILE A 70 -19.47 -7.60 -9.70
C ILE A 70 -19.91 -8.44 -10.89
N GLU A 71 -19.42 -8.11 -12.09
CA GLU A 71 -19.43 -9.01 -13.24
C GLU A 71 -18.07 -9.67 -13.34
N GLY A 72 -18.04 -11.00 -13.36
CA GLY A 72 -16.81 -11.77 -13.35
C GLY A 72 -16.29 -12.13 -14.74
N PHE A 73 -15.04 -12.59 -14.78
CA PHE A 73 -14.36 -13.10 -15.97
C PHE A 73 -14.50 -14.62 -16.14
N ALA A 74 -15.39 -15.27 -15.38
CA ALA A 74 -15.79 -16.68 -15.55
C ALA A 74 -14.66 -17.71 -15.55
N GLY A 75 -13.56 -17.42 -14.84
CA GLY A 75 -12.36 -18.26 -14.76
C GLY A 75 -11.34 -18.02 -15.87
N GLU A 76 -11.62 -17.08 -16.78
CA GLU A 76 -10.81 -16.77 -17.96
C GLU A 76 -10.37 -15.28 -17.92
N PRO A 77 -9.42 -14.90 -17.03
CA PRO A 77 -8.99 -13.52 -16.92
C PRO A 77 -8.27 -13.03 -18.18
N THR A 78 -8.49 -11.78 -18.56
CA THR A 78 -7.79 -11.13 -19.68
C THR A 78 -6.46 -10.54 -19.25
N VAL A 79 -5.50 -10.43 -20.18
CA VAL A 79 -4.23 -9.73 -19.93
C VAL A 79 -4.51 -8.23 -19.77
N PRO A 80 -4.15 -7.59 -18.64
CA PRO A 80 -4.32 -6.15 -18.46
C PRO A 80 -3.50 -5.34 -19.47
N GLU A 81 -4.09 -4.27 -20.02
CA GLU A 81 -3.38 -3.36 -20.96
C GLU A 81 -2.29 -2.50 -20.29
N ALA A 82 -2.42 -2.26 -18.99
CA ALA A 82 -1.55 -1.40 -18.21
C ALA A 82 -0.97 -2.15 -16.99
N VAL A 83 0.07 -1.55 -16.39
CA VAL A 83 0.63 -2.03 -15.12
C VAL A 83 -0.46 -2.02 -14.05
N LEU A 84 -0.65 -3.15 -13.38
CA LEU A 84 -1.62 -3.30 -12.30
C LEU A 84 -0.99 -2.80 -10.99
N ASP A 85 -1.47 -1.64 -10.52
CA ASP A 85 -1.03 -1.04 -9.26
C ASP A 85 -1.86 -1.56 -8.07
N CYS A 86 -1.23 -2.42 -7.27
CA CYS A 86 -1.78 -3.00 -6.04
C CYS A 86 -1.77 -2.00 -4.86
N ALA A 87 -1.34 -0.75 -5.06
CA ALA A 87 -1.15 0.26 -4.01
C ALA A 87 -0.25 -0.27 -2.87
N ASN A 88 -0.71 -0.19 -1.62
CA ASN A 88 -0.03 -0.80 -0.47
C ASN A 88 -0.66 -2.15 -0.06
N SER A 89 -1.57 -2.69 -0.87
CA SER A 89 -2.35 -3.88 -0.51
C SER A 89 -1.54 -5.15 -0.74
N GLY A 90 -1.02 -5.67 0.36
CA GLY A 90 -0.32 -6.94 0.36
C GLY A 90 -1.15 -8.07 -0.24
N THR A 91 -2.39 -8.22 0.24
CA THR A 91 -3.33 -9.26 -0.19
C THR A 91 -3.64 -9.16 -1.68
N THR A 92 -3.92 -7.95 -2.20
CA THR A 92 -4.17 -7.74 -3.64
C THR A 92 -2.98 -8.21 -4.48
N MET A 93 -1.75 -7.88 -4.09
CA MET A 93 -0.54 -8.32 -4.84
C MET A 93 -0.47 -9.84 -4.97
N ARG A 94 -0.71 -10.61 -3.89
CA ARG A 94 -0.61 -12.07 -3.92
C ARG A 94 -1.73 -12.67 -4.77
N LEU A 95 -2.96 -12.21 -4.55
CA LEU A 95 -4.15 -12.64 -5.28
C LEU A 95 -4.07 -12.34 -6.78
N ALA A 96 -3.67 -11.11 -7.14
CA ALA A 96 -3.51 -10.70 -8.53
C ALA A 96 -2.34 -11.41 -9.21
N THR A 97 -1.28 -11.75 -8.48
CA THR A 97 -0.15 -12.55 -9.02
C THR A 97 -0.63 -13.91 -9.51
N THR A 98 -1.38 -14.68 -8.70
CA THR A 98 -1.85 -16.00 -9.15
C THR A 98 -2.96 -15.91 -10.19
N THR A 99 -3.77 -14.84 -10.16
CA THR A 99 -4.77 -14.56 -11.21
C THR A 99 -4.10 -14.23 -12.55
N ALA A 100 -3.05 -13.40 -12.55
CA ALA A 100 -2.26 -13.08 -13.74
C ALA A 100 -1.60 -14.33 -14.36
N ALA A 101 -1.22 -15.30 -13.53
CA ALA A 101 -0.65 -16.56 -13.98
C ALA A 101 -1.66 -17.45 -14.74
N LEU A 102 -2.96 -17.12 -14.75
CA LEU A 102 -3.97 -17.81 -15.56
C LEU A 102 -4.12 -17.20 -16.97
N THR A 103 -3.55 -16.03 -17.22
CA THR A 103 -3.69 -15.32 -18.50
C THR A 103 -2.74 -15.87 -19.57
N ASP A 104 -3.12 -15.75 -20.85
CA ASP A 104 -2.29 -16.15 -22.01
C ASP A 104 -1.26 -15.08 -22.43
N GLY A 105 -0.82 -14.22 -21.51
CA GLY A 105 0.15 -13.17 -21.78
C GLY A 105 0.92 -12.73 -20.53
N LEU A 106 1.54 -11.55 -20.60
CA LEU A 106 2.34 -11.01 -19.49
C LEU A 106 1.61 -9.85 -18.83
N THR A 107 1.41 -9.97 -17.52
CA THR A 107 0.91 -8.93 -16.63
C THR A 107 2.05 -8.37 -15.81
N VAL A 108 2.12 -7.05 -15.66
CA VAL A 108 3.07 -6.38 -14.75
C VAL A 108 2.32 -5.90 -13.52
N LEU A 109 2.77 -6.30 -12.32
CA LEU A 109 2.17 -5.89 -11.05
C LEU A 109 3.16 -5.02 -10.26
N THR A 110 2.67 -3.92 -9.69
CA THR A 110 3.48 -3.01 -8.87
C THR A 110 2.71 -2.56 -7.62
N GLY A 111 3.35 -1.71 -6.83
CA GLY A 111 2.77 -1.06 -5.66
C GLY A 111 3.64 0.10 -5.20
N ASP A 112 3.30 0.65 -4.04
CA ASP A 112 4.10 1.70 -3.41
C ASP A 112 5.47 1.18 -2.90
N ASP A 113 6.28 2.08 -2.35
CA ASP A 113 7.63 1.74 -1.87
C ASP A 113 7.61 0.71 -0.73
N SER A 114 6.56 0.71 0.11
CA SER A 114 6.38 -0.28 1.18
C SER A 114 6.07 -1.66 0.58
N LEU A 115 5.07 -1.76 -0.30
CA LEU A 115 4.69 -3.02 -0.90
C LEU A 115 5.82 -3.62 -1.75
N ARG A 116 6.61 -2.78 -2.41
CA ARG A 116 7.79 -3.18 -3.20
C ARG A 116 8.99 -3.66 -2.38
N SER A 117 8.96 -3.57 -1.05
CA SER A 117 9.97 -4.19 -0.18
C SER A 117 9.51 -5.54 0.39
N ARG A 118 8.22 -5.88 0.28
CA ARG A 118 7.66 -7.10 0.87
C ARG A 118 8.01 -8.34 0.01
N PRO A 119 8.39 -9.47 0.64
CA PRO A 119 8.80 -10.68 -0.08
C PRO A 119 7.62 -11.34 -0.82
N GLN A 120 7.88 -11.71 -2.09
CA GLN A 120 6.97 -12.47 -2.97
C GLN A 120 7.63 -13.76 -3.50
N GLY A 121 8.94 -13.90 -3.35
CA GLY A 121 9.74 -14.98 -3.95
C GLY A 121 9.16 -16.40 -3.80
N PRO A 122 8.67 -16.83 -2.62
CA PRO A 122 8.04 -18.15 -2.48
C PRO A 122 6.81 -18.34 -3.38
N LEU A 123 5.97 -17.31 -3.52
CA LEU A 123 4.80 -17.35 -4.41
C LEU A 123 5.22 -17.43 -5.88
N LEU A 124 6.22 -16.64 -6.29
CA LEU A 124 6.72 -16.64 -7.67
C LEU A 124 7.21 -18.04 -8.07
N ARG A 125 8.04 -18.65 -7.22
CA ARG A 125 8.52 -20.03 -7.42
C ARG A 125 7.39 -21.05 -7.43
N ALA A 126 6.30 -20.82 -6.69
CA ALA A 126 5.14 -21.71 -6.71
C ALA A 126 4.39 -21.62 -8.04
N VAL A 127 4.24 -20.42 -8.60
CA VAL A 127 3.69 -20.23 -9.94
C VAL A 127 4.53 -20.95 -11.00
N ASP A 128 5.86 -20.84 -10.92
CA ASP A 128 6.78 -21.55 -11.84
C ASP A 128 6.62 -23.08 -11.73
N GLN A 129 6.49 -23.61 -10.51
CA GLN A 129 6.25 -25.05 -10.27
C GLN A 129 4.93 -25.56 -10.87
N LEU A 130 3.94 -24.67 -11.01
CA LEU A 130 2.60 -24.99 -11.54
C LEU A 130 2.47 -24.73 -13.05
N GLY A 131 3.60 -24.49 -13.73
CA GLY A 131 3.67 -24.30 -15.18
C GLY A 131 3.41 -22.87 -15.65
N GLY A 132 3.23 -21.91 -14.73
CA GLY A 132 3.21 -20.49 -15.05
C GLY A 132 4.62 -19.90 -15.14
N ARG A 133 4.69 -18.58 -15.32
CA ARG A 133 5.91 -17.79 -15.24
C ARG A 133 5.71 -16.66 -14.23
N ALA A 134 6.63 -16.48 -13.29
CA ALA A 134 6.58 -15.34 -12.37
C ALA A 134 7.97 -14.83 -12.00
N ASP A 135 8.31 -13.62 -12.44
CA ASP A 135 9.61 -13.00 -12.24
C ASP A 135 9.48 -11.68 -11.45
N SER A 136 10.45 -11.40 -10.58
CA SER A 136 10.67 -10.02 -10.10
C SER A 136 11.59 -9.28 -11.06
N THR A 137 11.24 -8.05 -11.44
CA THR A 137 12.06 -7.21 -12.34
C THR A 137 13.48 -6.94 -11.84
N ARG A 138 13.71 -7.06 -10.52
CA ARG A 138 15.01 -6.86 -9.86
C ARG A 138 15.71 -8.18 -9.45
N ALA A 139 15.17 -9.33 -9.87
CA ALA A 139 15.68 -10.66 -9.49
C ALA A 139 15.85 -10.89 -7.97
N ASN A 140 15.05 -10.21 -7.15
CA ASN A 140 15.14 -10.26 -5.68
C ASN A 140 13.86 -10.78 -5.01
N GLY A 141 12.90 -11.26 -5.81
CA GLY A 141 11.62 -11.77 -5.31
C GLY A 141 10.71 -10.69 -4.72
N GLN A 142 10.87 -9.42 -5.11
CA GLN A 142 10.01 -8.30 -4.71
C GLN A 142 9.46 -7.58 -5.93
N ALA A 143 8.31 -6.90 -5.78
CA ALA A 143 7.70 -6.13 -6.86
C ALA A 143 8.60 -4.97 -7.37
N PRO A 144 8.48 -4.52 -8.64
CA PRO A 144 7.50 -4.94 -9.63
C PRO A 144 7.70 -6.37 -10.13
N LEU A 145 6.59 -7.06 -10.37
CA LEU A 145 6.52 -8.45 -10.82
C LEU A 145 6.08 -8.51 -12.28
N VAL A 146 6.60 -9.48 -13.03
CA VAL A 146 6.18 -9.84 -14.38
C VAL A 146 5.67 -11.27 -14.33
N VAL A 147 4.38 -11.47 -14.58
CA VAL A 147 3.71 -12.76 -14.40
C VAL A 147 2.99 -13.14 -15.68
N GLY A 148 3.05 -14.41 -16.07
CA GLY A 148 2.32 -14.92 -17.21
C GLY A 148 1.95 -16.40 -17.07
N GLY A 149 1.05 -16.83 -17.93
CA GLY A 149 0.48 -18.17 -17.93
C GLY A 149 0.42 -18.79 -19.33
N PRO A 150 -0.49 -19.78 -19.52
CA PRO A 150 -1.42 -20.28 -18.52
C PRO A 150 -0.76 -21.26 -17.54
N MET A 151 -0.95 -21.02 -16.24
CA MET A 151 -0.63 -21.96 -15.16
C MET A 151 -1.53 -23.20 -15.29
N THR A 152 -0.94 -24.37 -15.48
CA THR A 152 -1.69 -25.63 -15.68
C THR A 152 -2.20 -26.24 -14.37
N GLY A 153 -1.55 -25.92 -13.25
CA GLY A 153 -1.78 -26.56 -11.96
C GLY A 153 -0.79 -27.71 -11.70
N GLY A 154 -1.07 -28.53 -10.68
CA GLY A 154 -0.18 -29.62 -10.23
C GLY A 154 0.26 -29.43 -8.77
N THR A 155 1.50 -29.77 -8.46
CA THR A 155 2.03 -29.67 -7.09
C THR A 155 3.00 -28.50 -6.95
N ALA A 156 2.84 -27.69 -5.89
CA ALA A 156 3.80 -26.67 -5.50
C ALA A 156 4.24 -26.85 -4.05
N ALA A 157 5.54 -26.77 -3.80
CA ALA A 157 6.10 -26.73 -2.46
C ALA A 157 6.37 -25.28 -2.04
N ILE A 158 5.88 -24.89 -0.85
CA ILE A 158 6.08 -23.56 -0.27
C ILE A 158 6.41 -23.62 1.23
N PRO A 159 7.21 -22.69 1.76
CA PRO A 159 7.36 -22.50 3.20
C PRO A 159 6.05 -21.97 3.81
N GLY A 160 5.60 -22.59 4.90
CA GLY A 160 4.39 -22.21 5.64
C GLY A 160 4.58 -21.04 6.61
N ASP A 161 5.83 -20.72 6.96
CA ASP A 161 6.22 -19.72 7.95
C ASP A 161 6.44 -18.31 7.35
N VAL A 162 6.28 -18.13 6.04
CA VAL A 162 6.47 -16.82 5.38
C VAL A 162 5.17 -16.04 5.24
N SER A 163 4.13 -16.63 4.61
CA SER A 163 2.83 -15.98 4.45
C SER A 163 1.72 -16.94 4.04
N SER A 164 0.68 -17.04 4.87
CA SER A 164 -0.55 -17.79 4.55
C SER A 164 -1.31 -17.25 3.33
N GLN A 165 -1.05 -16.00 2.93
CA GLN A 165 -1.63 -15.40 1.72
C GLN A 165 -1.16 -16.08 0.43
N PHE A 166 0.01 -16.73 0.45
CA PHE A 166 0.49 -17.51 -0.70
C PHE A 166 -0.40 -18.74 -0.91
N VAL A 167 -0.71 -19.46 0.17
CA VAL A 167 -1.65 -20.60 0.13
C VAL A 167 -3.01 -20.13 -0.38
N THR A 168 -3.54 -19.03 0.18
CA THR A 168 -4.82 -18.44 -0.23
C THR A 168 -4.87 -18.17 -1.73
N ALA A 169 -3.88 -17.46 -2.26
CA ALA A 169 -3.84 -17.05 -3.66
C ALA A 169 -3.75 -18.26 -4.62
N LEU A 170 -2.99 -19.29 -4.24
CA LEU A 170 -2.85 -20.52 -5.01
C LEU A 170 -4.13 -21.36 -4.99
N LEU A 171 -4.84 -21.45 -3.85
CA LEU A 171 -6.11 -22.17 -3.77
C LEU A 171 -7.20 -21.51 -4.62
N MET A 172 -7.29 -20.17 -4.58
CA MET A 172 -8.30 -19.45 -5.36
C MET A 172 -8.07 -19.59 -6.88
N ALA A 173 -6.84 -19.33 -7.35
CA ALA A 173 -6.51 -19.49 -8.77
C ALA A 173 -6.52 -20.97 -9.21
N GLY A 174 -6.07 -21.88 -8.34
CA GLY A 174 -6.00 -23.31 -8.61
C GLY A 174 -7.35 -23.95 -8.90
N ALA A 175 -8.45 -23.40 -8.39
CA ALA A 175 -9.79 -23.85 -8.72
C ALA A 175 -10.12 -23.73 -10.22
N ALA A 176 -9.55 -22.71 -10.89
CA ALA A 176 -9.78 -22.42 -12.30
C ALA A 176 -8.82 -23.19 -13.24
N THR A 177 -7.72 -23.76 -12.73
CA THR A 177 -6.76 -24.49 -13.58
C THR A 177 -7.31 -25.84 -14.03
N ASP A 178 -6.68 -26.43 -15.04
CA ASP A 178 -7.05 -27.77 -15.54
C ASP A 178 -6.81 -28.87 -14.50
N ALA A 179 -5.65 -28.85 -13.83
CA ALA A 179 -5.23 -29.92 -12.92
C ALA A 179 -5.65 -29.70 -11.46
N GLY A 180 -6.01 -28.48 -11.08
CA GLY A 180 -6.08 -28.10 -9.66
C GLY A 180 -4.70 -27.82 -9.09
N VAL A 181 -4.62 -27.59 -7.79
CA VAL A 181 -3.35 -27.33 -7.10
C VAL A 181 -3.28 -28.12 -5.80
N ASP A 182 -2.19 -28.87 -5.65
CA ASP A 182 -1.77 -29.51 -4.40
C ASP A 182 -0.57 -28.74 -3.83
N ILE A 183 -0.76 -28.12 -2.67
CA ILE A 183 0.23 -27.31 -1.97
C ILE A 183 0.87 -28.17 -0.89
N ALA A 184 2.18 -28.40 -1.00
CA ALA A 184 2.98 -29.07 0.03
C ALA A 184 3.69 -28.01 0.89
N LEU A 185 3.37 -27.98 2.18
CA LEU A 185 4.05 -27.10 3.13
C LEU A 185 5.41 -27.69 3.53
N GLN A 186 6.45 -26.87 3.46
CA GLN A 186 7.82 -27.25 3.85
C GLN A 186 8.11 -27.02 5.34
N THR A 187 7.33 -26.14 5.97
CA THR A 187 7.41 -25.73 7.37
C THR A 187 5.99 -25.62 7.93
N GLU A 188 5.84 -25.53 9.25
CA GLU A 188 4.53 -25.30 9.87
C GLU A 188 3.92 -23.99 9.36
N LEU A 189 2.61 -23.99 9.14
CA LEU A 189 1.90 -22.81 8.67
C LEU A 189 1.74 -21.82 9.82
N ARG A 190 2.21 -20.58 9.61
CA ARG A 190 1.89 -19.46 10.50
C ARG A 190 0.63 -18.76 10.01
N SER A 191 -0.17 -18.26 10.96
CA SER A 191 -1.44 -17.60 10.67
C SER A 191 -2.36 -18.50 9.83
N ALA A 192 -2.47 -19.77 10.24
CA ALA A 192 -3.29 -20.79 9.59
C ALA A 192 -4.76 -20.37 9.41
N PRO A 193 -5.39 -19.63 10.35
CA PRO A 193 -6.78 -19.21 10.20
C PRO A 193 -7.08 -18.37 8.95
N TYR A 194 -6.09 -17.65 8.38
CA TYR A 194 -6.33 -16.95 7.11
C TYR A 194 -6.49 -17.90 5.91
N VAL A 195 -6.03 -19.15 6.02
CA VAL A 195 -6.37 -20.20 5.05
C VAL A 195 -7.75 -20.76 5.37
N ASP A 196 -8.11 -20.92 6.64
CA ASP A 196 -9.43 -21.42 7.04
C ASP A 196 -10.57 -20.52 6.56
N ILE A 197 -10.45 -19.19 6.69
CA ILE A 197 -11.42 -18.24 6.09
C ILE A 197 -11.49 -18.36 4.56
N THR A 198 -10.39 -18.81 3.93
CA THR A 198 -10.38 -19.05 2.48
C THR A 198 -11.13 -20.32 2.15
N LEU A 199 -10.96 -21.39 2.95
CA LEU A 199 -11.69 -22.64 2.76
C LEU A 199 -13.20 -22.45 2.97
N GLU A 200 -13.59 -21.73 4.02
CA GLU A 200 -14.99 -21.37 4.30
C GLU A 200 -15.59 -20.58 3.12
N LEU A 201 -14.92 -19.50 2.69
CA LEU A 201 -15.40 -18.70 1.57
C LEU A 201 -15.43 -19.47 0.24
N LEU A 202 -14.44 -20.33 -0.02
CA LEU A 202 -14.46 -21.16 -1.22
C LEU A 202 -15.67 -22.12 -1.21
N ASP A 203 -16.01 -22.70 -0.06
CA ASP A 203 -17.21 -23.54 0.08
C ASP A 203 -18.49 -22.75 -0.20
N ASP A 204 -18.61 -21.53 0.36
CA ASP A 204 -19.73 -20.61 0.09
C ASP A 204 -19.90 -20.28 -1.41
N PHE A 205 -18.78 -20.21 -2.14
CA PHE A 205 -18.76 -20.00 -3.59
C PHE A 205 -18.85 -21.30 -4.41
N GLY A 206 -19.03 -22.46 -3.78
CA GLY A 206 -19.19 -23.77 -4.43
C GLY A 206 -17.88 -24.39 -4.94
N VAL A 207 -16.74 -23.98 -4.41
CA VAL A 207 -15.39 -24.48 -4.73
C VAL A 207 -14.90 -25.38 -3.61
N THR A 208 -14.65 -26.65 -3.91
CA THR A 208 -14.10 -27.60 -2.94
C THR A 208 -12.59 -27.47 -2.84
N ALA A 209 -12.11 -26.93 -1.73
CA ALA A 209 -10.73 -26.97 -1.27
C ALA A 209 -10.64 -27.62 0.12
N ARG A 210 -9.49 -28.16 0.49
CA ARG A 210 -9.32 -28.83 1.79
C ARG A 210 -7.88 -28.78 2.28
N GLN A 211 -7.71 -28.89 3.59
CA GLN A 211 -6.45 -29.27 4.18
C GLN A 211 -6.12 -30.74 3.85
N THR A 212 -4.84 -31.01 3.68
CA THR A 212 -4.26 -32.36 3.54
C THR A 212 -3.32 -32.60 4.72
N GLY A 213 -2.85 -33.83 4.90
CA GLY A 213 -1.89 -34.12 5.97
C GLY A 213 -0.54 -33.39 5.87
N ARG A 214 -0.24 -32.73 4.74
CA ARG A 214 1.05 -32.02 4.51
C ARG A 214 0.87 -30.63 3.87
N GLY A 215 -0.33 -30.07 3.87
CA GLY A 215 -0.61 -28.77 3.23
C GLY A 215 -2.06 -28.67 2.77
N PHE A 216 -2.33 -28.23 1.54
CA PHE A 216 -3.69 -27.94 1.07
C PHE A 216 -3.91 -28.42 -0.36
N SER A 217 -5.17 -28.60 -0.76
CA SER A 217 -5.53 -29.09 -2.09
C SER A 217 -6.83 -28.44 -2.56
N VAL A 218 -6.86 -28.02 -3.83
CA VAL A 218 -8.06 -27.57 -4.53
C VAL A 218 -8.15 -28.32 -5.86
N ARG A 219 -9.36 -28.79 -6.22
CA ARG A 219 -9.57 -29.46 -7.51
C ARG A 219 -9.64 -28.43 -8.65
N GLY A 220 -9.13 -28.80 -9.82
CA GLY A 220 -9.23 -27.98 -11.03
C GLY A 220 -10.61 -28.01 -11.65
N ARG A 221 -10.83 -27.15 -12.65
CA ARG A 221 -12.05 -27.03 -13.45
C ARG A 221 -13.31 -26.78 -12.62
N GLN A 222 -13.16 -26.16 -11.47
CA GLN A 222 -14.27 -25.73 -10.65
C GLN A 222 -14.78 -24.37 -11.13
N ARG A 223 -16.03 -24.06 -10.81
CA ARG A 223 -16.65 -22.77 -11.12
C ARG A 223 -17.14 -22.16 -9.83
N TYR A 224 -16.92 -20.86 -9.67
CA TYR A 224 -17.46 -20.06 -8.59
C TYR A 224 -18.93 -19.73 -8.90
N ARG A 225 -19.85 -20.04 -7.99
CA ARG A 225 -21.30 -20.10 -8.25
C ARG A 225 -22.19 -19.27 -7.32
N ALA A 226 -21.64 -18.47 -6.40
CA ALA A 226 -22.46 -17.60 -5.55
C ALA A 226 -23.04 -16.43 -6.35
N GLU A 227 -24.34 -16.16 -6.21
CA GLU A 227 -25.00 -14.98 -6.78
C GLU A 227 -24.96 -13.79 -5.82
N GLU A 228 -25.02 -14.06 -4.51
CA GLU A 228 -24.92 -13.08 -3.43
C GLU A 228 -23.97 -13.60 -2.35
N TYR A 229 -23.24 -12.69 -1.71
CA TYR A 229 -22.34 -13.00 -0.61
C TYR A 229 -22.30 -11.86 0.41
N THR A 230 -22.58 -12.14 1.68
CA THR A 230 -22.50 -11.12 2.75
C THR A 230 -21.20 -11.27 3.51
N VAL A 231 -20.40 -10.21 3.55
CA VAL A 231 -19.13 -10.21 4.28
C VAL A 231 -19.39 -10.24 5.79
N PRO A 232 -18.77 -11.16 6.55
CA PRO A 232 -18.96 -11.22 8.00
C PRO A 232 -18.23 -10.07 8.72
N GLY A 233 -18.62 -9.82 9.98
CA GLY A 233 -17.93 -8.89 10.87
C GLY A 233 -16.47 -9.28 11.15
N ASP A 234 -15.58 -8.29 11.26
CA ASP A 234 -14.13 -8.46 11.41
C ASP A 234 -13.73 -8.66 12.87
N PHE A 235 -13.36 -9.88 13.27
CA PHE A 235 -12.99 -10.12 14.66
C PHE A 235 -11.75 -9.35 15.11
N SER A 236 -10.81 -9.10 14.19
CA SER A 236 -9.63 -8.24 14.45
C SER A 236 -9.99 -6.79 14.77
N SER A 237 -11.15 -6.30 14.33
CA SER A 237 -11.63 -4.94 14.62
C SER A 237 -12.66 -4.91 15.74
N VAL A 238 -13.44 -5.99 15.88
CA VAL A 238 -14.30 -6.24 17.05
C VAL A 238 -13.46 -6.25 18.33
N SER A 239 -12.22 -6.75 18.29
CA SER A 239 -11.32 -6.77 19.44
C SER A 239 -11.18 -5.41 20.13
N TYR A 240 -11.14 -4.31 19.37
CA TYR A 240 -11.04 -2.95 19.94
C TYR A 240 -12.33 -2.53 20.65
N LEU A 241 -13.49 -2.90 20.11
CA LEU A 241 -14.78 -2.61 20.74
C LEU A 241 -14.95 -3.44 22.01
N LEU A 242 -14.51 -4.70 22.00
CA LEU A 242 -14.49 -5.55 23.20
C LEU A 242 -13.55 -5.02 24.25
N ALA A 243 -12.33 -4.63 23.88
CA ALA A 243 -11.37 -4.04 24.81
C ALA A 243 -11.87 -2.71 25.38
N ALA A 244 -12.41 -1.82 24.55
CA ALA A 244 -13.03 -0.58 25.01
C ALA A 244 -14.18 -0.85 25.99
N GLY A 245 -15.03 -1.85 25.71
CA GLY A 245 -16.11 -2.27 26.60
C GLY A 245 -15.62 -2.87 27.92
N ALA A 246 -14.58 -3.71 27.89
CA ALA A 246 -14.01 -4.36 29.07
C ALA A 246 -13.25 -3.39 29.99
N LEU A 247 -12.71 -2.30 29.43
CA LEU A 247 -11.91 -1.34 30.18
C LEU A 247 -12.73 -0.11 30.62
N ALA A 248 -13.62 0.39 29.75
CA ALA A 248 -14.37 1.64 29.97
C ALA A 248 -15.88 1.51 29.80
N GLY A 249 -16.41 0.33 29.43
CA GLY A 249 -17.83 0.16 29.13
C GLY A 249 -18.69 -0.12 30.35
N GLU A 250 -19.79 0.58 30.52
CA GLU A 250 -20.81 0.13 31.49
C GLU A 250 -21.72 -0.95 30.90
N SER A 251 -22.05 -0.82 29.60
CA SER A 251 -22.81 -1.81 28.84
C SER A 251 -22.60 -1.56 27.35
N VAL A 252 -21.75 -2.36 26.71
CA VAL A 252 -21.46 -2.28 25.28
C VAL A 252 -21.88 -3.59 24.63
N THR A 253 -22.69 -3.53 23.58
CA THR A 253 -23.01 -4.69 22.74
C THR A 253 -22.45 -4.50 21.33
N VAL A 254 -21.70 -5.47 20.85
CA VAL A 254 -21.21 -5.55 19.47
C VAL A 254 -22.09 -6.52 18.68
N THR A 255 -22.76 -6.02 17.65
CA THR A 255 -23.68 -6.77 16.79
C THR A 255 -23.00 -7.18 15.48
N GLY A 256 -23.49 -8.22 14.81
CA GLY A 256 -22.92 -8.69 13.53
C GLY A 256 -21.62 -9.48 13.68
N ALA A 257 -21.32 -9.97 14.88
CA ALA A 257 -20.17 -10.82 15.20
C ALA A 257 -20.58 -12.30 15.13
N GLN A 258 -20.98 -12.74 13.93
CA GLN A 258 -21.34 -14.14 13.71
C GLN A 258 -20.10 -15.06 13.78
N PRO A 259 -20.21 -16.27 14.34
CA PRO A 259 -19.12 -17.25 14.31
C PRO A 259 -18.64 -17.48 12.89
N SER A 260 -17.32 -17.54 12.70
CA SER A 260 -16.68 -17.76 11.41
C SER A 260 -15.33 -18.45 11.58
N ALA A 261 -14.68 -18.80 10.49
CA ALA A 261 -13.32 -19.34 10.49
C ALA A 261 -12.22 -18.34 10.91
N GLN A 262 -12.56 -17.10 11.29
CA GLN A 262 -11.59 -16.10 11.75
C GLN A 262 -10.89 -16.56 13.03
N GLY A 263 -9.56 -16.61 13.01
CA GLY A 263 -8.76 -16.92 14.20
C GLY A 263 -8.96 -15.90 15.32
N ASP A 264 -9.13 -14.63 14.95
CA ASP A 264 -9.20 -13.51 15.89
C ASP A 264 -10.44 -13.53 16.79
N GLN A 265 -11.42 -14.42 16.55
CA GLN A 265 -12.49 -14.68 17.53
C GLN A 265 -11.95 -15.19 18.87
N ALA A 266 -10.70 -15.66 18.91
CA ALA A 266 -9.96 -16.00 20.13
C ALA A 266 -9.85 -14.83 21.12
N ILE A 267 -10.10 -13.58 20.70
CA ILE A 267 -10.19 -12.46 21.63
C ILE A 267 -11.27 -12.66 22.70
N VAL A 268 -12.37 -13.33 22.36
CA VAL A 268 -13.47 -13.61 23.31
C VAL A 268 -12.97 -14.54 24.42
N ASP A 269 -12.29 -15.62 24.05
CA ASP A 269 -11.68 -16.57 24.98
C ASP A 269 -10.54 -15.93 25.80
N ALA A 270 -9.71 -15.08 25.17
CA ALA A 270 -8.66 -14.36 25.86
C ALA A 270 -9.25 -13.43 26.92
N LEU A 271 -10.30 -12.68 26.59
CA LEU A 271 -10.96 -11.76 27.52
C LEU A 271 -11.65 -12.50 28.67
N ASP A 272 -12.33 -13.62 28.41
CA ASP A 272 -12.90 -14.50 29.45
C ASP A 272 -11.81 -15.04 30.39
N ARG A 273 -10.68 -15.50 29.84
CA ARG A 273 -9.51 -15.96 30.63
C ARG A 273 -8.86 -14.86 31.47
N MET A 274 -8.95 -13.61 31.02
CA MET A 274 -8.53 -12.43 31.81
C MET A 274 -9.55 -12.06 32.90
N GLY A 275 -10.69 -12.76 33.01
CA GLY A 275 -11.76 -12.44 33.97
C GLY A 275 -12.75 -11.38 33.48
N GLY A 276 -12.73 -11.05 32.18
CA GLY A 276 -13.65 -10.11 31.58
C GLY A 276 -15.08 -10.63 31.52
N ALA A 277 -16.06 -9.78 31.86
CA ALA A 277 -17.47 -10.03 31.69
C ALA A 277 -17.86 -9.90 30.20
N VAL A 278 -17.68 -10.99 29.45
CA VAL A 278 -18.04 -11.10 28.04
C VAL A 278 -19.00 -12.26 27.80
N GLU A 279 -20.09 -12.00 27.09
CA GLU A 279 -21.08 -13.01 26.70
C GLU A 279 -21.25 -12.98 25.18
N TRP A 280 -21.28 -14.15 24.56
CA TRP A 280 -21.49 -14.28 23.11
C TRP A 280 -22.74 -15.07 22.78
N ASP A 281 -23.79 -14.37 22.34
CA ASP A 281 -24.90 -14.99 21.63
C ASP A 281 -24.45 -15.30 20.20
N ARG A 282 -24.01 -16.55 20.00
CA ARG A 282 -23.49 -17.04 18.73
C ARG A 282 -24.56 -17.18 17.64
N GLU A 283 -25.83 -17.29 18.01
CA GLU A 283 -26.93 -17.39 17.04
C GLU A 283 -27.32 -16.00 16.55
N ALA A 284 -27.44 -15.04 17.46
CA ALA A 284 -27.72 -13.65 17.12
C ALA A 284 -26.50 -12.90 16.55
N GLY A 285 -25.29 -13.42 16.77
CA GLY A 285 -24.04 -12.73 16.43
C GLY A 285 -23.85 -11.47 17.28
N GLU A 286 -24.20 -11.55 18.57
CA GLU A 286 -24.11 -10.43 19.50
C GLU A 286 -23.14 -10.74 20.64
N LEU A 287 -22.17 -9.87 20.84
CA LEU A 287 -21.23 -9.90 21.96
C LEU A 287 -21.59 -8.79 22.94
N SER A 288 -21.88 -9.14 24.19
CA SER A 288 -22.08 -8.17 25.27
C SER A 288 -20.86 -8.14 26.15
N VAL A 289 -20.37 -6.93 26.45
CA VAL A 289 -19.19 -6.73 27.29
C VAL A 289 -19.41 -5.55 28.24
N SER A 290 -18.91 -5.69 29.47
CA SER A 290 -18.91 -4.64 30.48
C SER A 290 -17.56 -4.56 31.18
N ARG A 291 -17.32 -3.41 31.80
CA ARG A 291 -16.11 -3.12 32.54
C ARG A 291 -15.87 -4.19 33.60
N SER A 292 -14.63 -4.67 33.64
CA SER A 292 -14.20 -5.76 34.51
C SER A 292 -12.81 -5.48 35.05
N ASP A 293 -12.50 -5.98 36.24
CA ASP A 293 -11.12 -6.04 36.74
C ASP A 293 -10.45 -7.23 36.06
N LEU A 294 -9.42 -6.96 35.24
CA LEU A 294 -8.77 -7.98 34.43
C LEU A 294 -7.51 -8.51 35.12
N GLU A 295 -7.18 -9.78 34.89
CA GLU A 295 -5.93 -10.43 35.31
C GLU A 295 -5.04 -10.73 34.10
N GLY A 296 -3.73 -10.62 34.28
CA GLY A 296 -2.73 -10.92 33.27
C GLY A 296 -2.69 -12.41 32.92
N ILE A 297 -2.53 -12.72 31.63
CA ILE A 297 -2.49 -14.08 31.11
C ILE A 297 -1.30 -14.32 30.16
N GLU A 298 -0.95 -15.58 29.93
CA GLU A 298 -0.11 -15.96 28.80
C GLU A 298 -0.98 -16.27 27.57
N VAL A 299 -0.67 -15.66 26.43
CA VAL A 299 -1.42 -15.82 25.17
C VAL A 299 -0.46 -15.81 23.96
N SER A 300 -0.54 -16.85 23.15
CA SER A 300 0.19 -16.91 21.87
C SER A 300 -0.58 -16.17 20.78
N VAL A 301 0.15 -15.40 19.97
CA VAL A 301 -0.39 -14.72 18.78
C VAL A 301 0.09 -15.35 17.47
N ALA A 302 0.57 -16.60 17.51
CA ALA A 302 1.01 -17.34 16.31
C ALA A 302 -0.05 -17.38 15.20
N ASP A 303 -1.33 -17.51 15.60
CA ASP A 303 -2.47 -17.61 14.69
C ASP A 303 -3.37 -16.37 14.67
N THR A 304 -3.11 -15.42 15.56
CA THR A 304 -3.91 -14.18 15.75
C THR A 304 -3.02 -12.93 15.82
N PRO A 305 -2.10 -12.72 14.84
CA PRO A 305 -1.12 -11.64 14.89
C PRO A 305 -1.73 -10.23 14.98
N ASP A 306 -2.95 -10.06 14.48
CA ASP A 306 -3.66 -8.77 14.50
C ASP A 306 -4.21 -8.43 15.90
N LEU A 307 -4.28 -9.41 16.83
CA LEU A 307 -4.73 -9.19 18.21
C LEU A 307 -3.64 -8.62 19.13
N LEU A 308 -2.35 -8.71 18.78
CA LEU A 308 -1.25 -8.25 19.65
C LEU A 308 -1.45 -6.83 20.19
N PRO A 309 -1.77 -5.81 19.35
CA PRO A 309 -2.00 -4.46 19.86
C PRO A 309 -3.14 -4.37 20.88
N THR A 310 -4.23 -5.13 20.66
CA THR A 310 -5.37 -5.14 21.58
C THR A 310 -5.02 -5.81 22.90
N LEU A 311 -4.37 -6.97 22.83
CA LEU A 311 -3.95 -7.74 24.01
C LEU A 311 -2.92 -6.98 24.86
N ALA A 312 -2.03 -6.21 24.21
CA ALA A 312 -1.05 -5.38 24.91
C ALA A 312 -1.74 -4.26 25.72
N VAL A 313 -2.77 -3.63 25.15
CA VAL A 313 -3.57 -2.60 25.85
C VAL A 313 -4.39 -3.19 27.00
N LEU A 314 -5.03 -4.34 26.78
CA LEU A 314 -5.73 -5.07 27.85
C LEU A 314 -4.76 -5.43 28.98
N GLY A 315 -3.57 -5.93 28.64
CA GLY A 315 -2.53 -6.30 29.59
C GLY A 315 -1.96 -5.11 30.37
N ALA A 316 -1.90 -3.92 29.76
CA ALA A 316 -1.44 -2.70 30.43
C ALA A 316 -2.43 -2.20 31.50
N ALA A 317 -3.70 -2.61 31.40
CA ALA A 317 -4.76 -2.25 32.35
C ALA A 317 -5.20 -3.43 33.25
N ALA A 318 -4.51 -4.57 33.20
CA ALA A 318 -4.81 -5.76 34.01
C ALA A 318 -3.90 -5.85 35.24
N ASP A 319 -4.36 -6.51 36.30
CA ASP A 319 -3.48 -6.88 37.42
C ASP A 319 -2.51 -7.99 37.00
N GLY A 320 -1.27 -7.95 37.50
CA GLY A 320 -0.24 -8.92 37.16
C GLY A 320 0.47 -8.67 35.81
N THR A 321 0.83 -9.74 35.10
CA THR A 321 1.60 -9.68 33.85
C THR A 321 0.90 -10.45 32.74
N THR A 322 0.69 -9.78 31.60
CA THR A 322 0.26 -10.42 30.36
C THR A 322 1.48 -10.74 29.49
N ALA A 323 1.68 -12.02 29.19
CA ALA A 323 2.76 -12.49 28.33
C ALA A 323 2.21 -12.82 26.93
N ILE A 324 2.52 -11.97 25.96
CA ILE A 324 2.14 -12.19 24.55
C ILE A 324 3.29 -12.91 23.86
N THR A 325 3.09 -14.17 23.46
CA THR A 325 4.13 -15.05 22.93
C THR A 325 3.98 -15.33 21.43
N ASP A 326 5.02 -15.88 20.80
CA ASP A 326 5.10 -16.19 19.36
C ASP A 326 4.92 -14.96 18.44
N CYS A 327 5.34 -13.78 18.89
CA CYS A 327 5.07 -12.52 18.19
C CYS A 327 6.17 -12.08 17.20
N GLU A 328 7.23 -12.87 16.98
CA GLU A 328 8.35 -12.51 16.08
C GLU A 328 7.84 -12.14 14.67
N HIS A 329 6.92 -12.95 14.14
CA HIS A 329 6.36 -12.74 12.80
C HIS A 329 5.46 -11.49 12.69
N VAL A 330 5.01 -10.92 13.82
CA VAL A 330 4.20 -9.70 13.89
C VAL A 330 5.07 -8.46 13.59
N ARG A 331 6.40 -8.55 13.78
CA ARG A 331 7.37 -7.49 13.49
C ARG A 331 7.47 -7.14 12.00
N TYR A 332 7.09 -8.08 11.13
CA TYR A 332 7.19 -7.93 9.67
C TYR A 332 5.86 -7.53 9.00
N LYS A 333 4.91 -6.97 9.77
CA LYS A 333 3.60 -6.50 9.26
C LYS A 333 3.75 -5.11 8.61
N GLU A 334 2.76 -4.22 8.73
CA GLU A 334 2.88 -2.87 8.14
C GLU A 334 3.98 -2.04 8.80
N THR A 335 4.18 -2.25 10.10
CA THR A 335 5.32 -1.78 10.91
C THR A 335 5.80 -2.93 11.80
N ASP A 336 6.91 -2.73 12.51
CA ASP A 336 7.22 -3.56 13.67
C ASP A 336 6.22 -3.23 14.79
N ARG A 337 5.12 -3.98 14.84
CA ARG A 337 4.03 -3.75 15.81
C ARG A 337 4.43 -4.09 17.24
N VAL A 338 5.42 -4.98 17.42
CA VAL A 338 5.89 -5.35 18.77
C VAL A 338 6.59 -4.15 19.37
N THR A 339 7.60 -3.61 18.68
CA THR A 339 8.32 -2.40 19.11
C THR A 339 7.37 -1.19 19.17
N ALA A 340 6.49 -1.02 18.19
CA ALA A 340 5.56 0.11 18.19
C ALA A 340 4.65 0.13 19.42
N MET A 341 4.13 -1.02 19.85
CA MET A 341 3.31 -1.12 21.05
C MET A 341 4.13 -0.98 22.32
N ALA A 342 5.32 -1.58 22.39
CA ALA A 342 6.22 -1.43 23.55
C ALA A 342 6.57 0.05 23.79
N GLU A 343 7.07 0.75 22.77
CA GLU A 343 7.45 2.18 22.88
C GLU A 343 6.25 3.08 23.21
N ALA A 344 5.08 2.80 22.62
CA ALA A 344 3.91 3.64 22.83
C ALA A 344 3.28 3.42 24.22
N LEU A 345 3.24 2.18 24.71
CA LEU A 345 2.73 1.86 26.05
C LEU A 345 3.70 2.33 27.15
N ASP A 346 5.01 2.16 26.97
CA ASP A 346 6.04 2.75 27.87
C ASP A 346 5.86 4.26 28.00
N ARG A 347 5.61 4.94 26.88
CA ARG A 347 5.33 6.38 26.87
C ARG A 347 4.02 6.78 27.57
N LEU A 348 3.06 5.86 27.64
CA LEU A 348 1.83 6.01 28.42
C LEU A 348 2.02 5.58 29.87
N GLY A 349 3.22 5.24 30.34
CA GLY A 349 3.48 4.85 31.73
C GLY A 349 3.33 3.35 32.02
N ALA A 350 3.12 2.51 31.00
CA ALA A 350 3.09 1.07 31.19
C ALA A 350 4.51 0.48 31.35
N SER A 351 4.65 -0.49 32.24
CA SER A 351 5.89 -1.28 32.36
C SER A 351 5.85 -2.43 31.35
N VAL A 352 6.74 -2.39 30.36
CA VAL A 352 6.82 -3.37 29.27
C VAL A 352 8.22 -3.93 29.11
N GLU A 353 8.32 -5.23 28.81
CA GLU A 353 9.55 -5.91 28.44
C GLU A 353 9.40 -6.52 27.03
N GLU A 354 10.23 -6.05 26.11
CA GLU A 354 10.26 -6.50 24.72
C GLU A 354 11.36 -7.55 24.51
N GLU A 355 10.99 -8.70 23.98
CA GLU A 355 11.90 -9.73 23.49
C GLU A 355 11.66 -10.00 21.99
N THR A 356 12.51 -10.80 21.35
CA THR A 356 12.40 -11.09 19.90
C THR A 356 11.03 -11.67 19.53
N ASP A 357 10.54 -12.64 20.29
CA ASP A 357 9.32 -13.39 20.05
C ASP A 357 8.26 -13.20 21.16
N ARG A 358 8.48 -12.26 22.09
CA ARG A 358 7.56 -11.98 23.20
C ARG A 358 7.41 -10.49 23.48
N LEU A 359 6.25 -10.12 24.00
CA LEU A 359 5.99 -8.83 24.63
C LEU A 359 5.34 -9.11 26.00
N LEU A 360 6.04 -8.76 27.07
CA LEU A 360 5.52 -8.83 28.43
C LEU A 360 5.00 -7.45 28.83
N VAL A 361 3.76 -7.40 29.31
CA VAL A 361 3.13 -6.17 29.79
C VAL A 361 2.78 -6.35 31.26
N HIS A 362 3.44 -5.61 32.14
CA HIS A 362 3.31 -5.70 33.58
C HIS A 362 2.24 -4.72 34.07
N GLY A 363 0.97 -5.01 33.79
CA GLY A 363 -0.16 -4.15 34.15
C GLY A 363 -0.27 -3.85 35.65
N GLY A 364 0.03 -4.82 36.52
CA GLY A 364 0.06 -4.60 37.98
C GLY A 364 1.16 -3.63 38.47
N ALA A 365 2.06 -3.20 37.58
CA ALA A 365 3.09 -2.20 37.82
C ALA A 365 2.97 -1.00 36.87
N SER A 366 1.81 -0.82 36.23
CA SER A 366 1.54 0.20 35.23
C SER A 366 0.47 1.16 35.72
N ASP A 367 0.70 2.46 35.56
CA ASP A 367 -0.29 3.51 35.73
C ASP A 367 -0.35 4.27 34.40
N LEU A 368 -1.46 4.14 33.66
CA LEU A 368 -1.55 4.75 32.33
C LEU A 368 -1.77 6.26 32.45
N GLU A 369 -0.79 7.05 32.04
CA GLU A 369 -0.84 8.50 31.96
C GLU A 369 -1.13 8.98 30.53
N GLY A 370 -1.74 10.16 30.40
CA GLY A 370 -2.01 10.76 29.09
C GLY A 370 -0.72 11.23 28.40
N ALA A 371 -0.53 10.83 27.15
CA ALA A 371 0.63 11.25 26.36
C ALA A 371 0.31 11.45 24.87
N THR A 372 1.23 12.06 24.12
CA THR A 372 1.18 12.01 22.66
C THR A 372 1.92 10.78 22.15
N VAL A 373 1.23 9.88 21.46
CA VAL A 373 1.77 8.62 20.93
C VAL A 373 1.67 8.56 19.40
N ASP A 374 2.65 7.95 18.76
CA ASP A 374 2.74 7.83 17.30
C ASP A 374 2.01 6.58 16.82
N GLY A 375 1.00 6.74 15.95
CA GLY A 375 0.31 5.62 15.33
C GLY A 375 1.16 4.78 14.37
N ARG A 376 2.40 5.19 14.08
CA ARG A 376 3.38 4.47 13.24
C ARG A 376 2.87 4.10 11.83
N ARG A 377 1.88 4.86 11.34
CA ARG A 377 1.17 4.59 10.07
C ARG A 377 0.49 3.21 10.02
N ASP A 378 0.23 2.60 11.18
CA ASP A 378 -0.40 1.30 11.31
C ASP A 378 -1.78 1.47 11.97
N HIS A 379 -2.80 1.04 11.25
CA HIS A 379 -4.19 1.14 11.66
C HIS A 379 -4.51 0.36 12.95
N ARG A 380 -3.87 -0.80 13.17
CA ARG A 380 -4.07 -1.63 14.37
C ARG A 380 -3.46 -0.96 15.60
N VAL A 381 -2.30 -0.31 15.43
CA VAL A 381 -1.64 0.47 16.49
C VAL A 381 -2.48 1.69 16.85
N VAL A 382 -2.97 2.45 15.86
CA VAL A 382 -3.84 3.63 16.10
C VAL A 382 -5.09 3.24 16.88
N MET A 383 -5.81 2.18 16.48
CA MET A 383 -7.02 1.74 17.18
C MET A 383 -6.72 1.26 18.60
N ALA A 384 -5.64 0.48 18.80
CA ALA A 384 -5.23 0.03 20.13
C ALA A 384 -4.90 1.21 21.06
N LEU A 385 -4.05 2.14 20.62
CA LEU A 385 -3.68 3.32 21.41
C LEU A 385 -4.86 4.23 21.69
N SER A 386 -5.86 4.23 20.80
CA SER A 386 -7.11 4.94 21.05
C SER A 386 -7.90 4.32 22.20
N VAL A 387 -7.91 2.99 22.30
CA VAL A 387 -8.52 2.27 23.43
C VAL A 387 -7.74 2.52 24.72
N ALA A 388 -6.40 2.54 24.68
CA ALA A 388 -5.58 2.88 25.84
C ALA A 388 -5.90 4.29 26.38
N GLY A 389 -6.10 5.26 25.47
CA GLY A 389 -6.49 6.63 25.83
C GLY A 389 -7.85 6.76 26.54
N LEU A 390 -8.73 5.76 26.46
CA LEU A 390 -10.01 5.76 27.19
C LEU A 390 -9.84 5.51 28.69
N VAL A 391 -8.71 4.93 29.11
CA VAL A 391 -8.44 4.56 30.51
C VAL A 391 -7.18 5.18 31.11
N ALA A 392 -6.43 5.95 30.32
CA ALA A 392 -5.35 6.79 30.84
C ALA A 392 -5.91 7.85 31.81
N GLU A 393 -5.13 8.35 32.77
CA GLU A 393 -5.62 9.36 33.72
C GLU A 393 -5.86 10.73 33.06
N GLU A 394 -5.09 11.04 32.02
CA GLU A 394 -5.12 12.32 31.30
C GLU A 394 -5.39 12.12 29.80
N GLN A 395 -5.59 13.24 29.09
CA GLN A 395 -5.85 13.23 27.65
C GLN A 395 -4.68 12.59 26.88
N THR A 396 -4.99 11.57 26.07
CA THR A 396 -4.04 10.95 25.14
C THR A 396 -4.22 11.52 23.74
N THR A 397 -3.12 11.84 23.05
CA THR A 397 -3.13 12.26 21.64
C THR A 397 -2.52 11.17 20.77
N VAL A 398 -3.32 10.55 19.89
CA VAL A 398 -2.83 9.56 18.93
C VAL A 398 -2.62 10.23 17.58
N THR A 399 -1.38 10.25 17.09
CA THR A 399 -1.08 10.84 15.78
C THR A 399 -1.42 9.88 14.65
N GLY A 400 -1.73 10.44 13.48
CA GLY A 400 -2.01 9.62 12.29
C GLY A 400 -3.37 8.92 12.31
N ALA A 401 -4.34 9.41 13.08
CA ALA A 401 -5.70 8.87 13.23
C ALA A 401 -6.34 8.34 11.93
N HIS A 402 -6.19 9.03 10.80
CA HIS A 402 -6.71 8.60 9.49
C HIS A 402 -6.23 7.22 8.99
N HIS A 403 -5.21 6.60 9.59
CA HIS A 403 -4.79 5.26 9.20
C HIS A 403 -5.85 4.19 9.51
N VAL A 404 -6.78 4.44 10.44
CA VAL A 404 -7.91 3.52 10.71
C VAL A 404 -8.77 3.24 9.47
N ASP A 405 -8.79 4.15 8.49
CA ASP A 405 -9.51 4.03 7.21
C ASP A 405 -9.12 2.78 6.39
N VAL A 406 -8.00 2.14 6.74
CA VAL A 406 -7.58 0.89 6.11
C VAL A 406 -8.47 -0.30 6.49
N SER A 407 -8.99 -0.37 7.72
CA SER A 407 -9.82 -1.50 8.19
C SER A 407 -11.10 -1.11 8.92
N PHE A 408 -11.18 0.08 9.50
CA PHE A 408 -12.34 0.54 10.26
C PHE A 408 -12.55 2.06 10.07
N PRO A 409 -13.02 2.50 8.89
CA PRO A 409 -13.06 3.93 8.53
C PRO A 409 -13.88 4.82 9.46
N ASN A 410 -14.97 4.28 10.01
CA ASN A 410 -15.83 4.99 10.96
C ASN A 410 -15.49 4.68 12.43
N PHE A 411 -14.30 4.14 12.73
CA PHE A 411 -13.91 3.72 14.08
C PHE A 411 -14.14 4.81 15.14
N PHE A 412 -13.67 6.03 14.87
CA PHE A 412 -13.83 7.14 15.81
C PHE A 412 -15.26 7.67 15.86
N ASP A 413 -16.08 7.49 14.81
CA ASP A 413 -17.50 7.84 14.87
C ASP A 413 -18.22 6.84 15.77
N VAL A 414 -17.92 5.54 15.62
CA VAL A 414 -18.45 4.47 16.46
C VAL A 414 -18.06 4.64 17.93
N LEU A 415 -16.79 4.99 18.23
CA LEU A 415 -16.38 5.27 19.61
C LEU A 415 -17.13 6.48 20.19
N ALA A 416 -17.31 7.55 19.42
CA ALA A 416 -18.07 8.72 19.86
C ALA A 416 -19.55 8.38 20.10
N ASP A 417 -20.16 7.56 19.24
CA ASP A 417 -21.54 7.07 19.40
C ASP A 417 -21.70 6.19 20.66
N LEU A 418 -20.64 5.48 21.05
CA LEU A 418 -20.58 4.75 22.32
C LEU A 418 -20.32 5.66 23.53
N GLY A 419 -20.06 6.96 23.33
CA GLY A 419 -19.89 7.95 24.40
C GLY A 419 -18.44 8.36 24.69
N ALA A 420 -17.46 7.97 23.86
CA ALA A 420 -16.08 8.42 24.02
C ALA A 420 -15.95 9.94 23.84
N ASP A 421 -15.19 10.60 24.72
CA ASP A 421 -14.82 12.00 24.56
C ASP A 421 -13.58 12.11 23.66
N LEU A 422 -13.80 12.52 22.40
CA LEU A 422 -12.74 12.60 21.40
C LEU A 422 -12.82 13.87 20.55
N VAL A 423 -11.64 14.41 20.20
CA VAL A 423 -11.48 15.59 19.37
C VAL A 423 -10.50 15.31 18.24
N ARG A 424 -10.97 15.37 16.99
CA ARG A 424 -10.12 15.21 15.80
C ARG A 424 -9.45 16.52 15.44
N ARG A 425 -8.11 16.53 15.42
CA ARG A 425 -7.30 17.68 14.97
C ARG A 425 -6.82 17.47 13.54
N GLN A 426 -7.13 18.42 12.66
CA GLN A 426 -6.47 18.45 11.35
C GLN A 426 -5.01 18.88 11.53
N ASP A 427 -4.10 18.16 10.89
CA ASP A 427 -2.68 18.55 10.87
C ASP A 427 -2.56 19.85 10.05
N PRO A 428 -2.12 20.98 10.65
CA PRO A 428 -1.94 22.23 9.91
C PRO A 428 -0.92 22.11 8.76
N ARG A 429 -0.12 21.04 8.70
CA ARG A 429 0.86 20.77 7.64
C ARG A 429 0.31 19.98 6.45
N VAL A 430 -0.93 19.48 6.51
CA VAL A 430 -1.58 18.76 5.40
C VAL A 430 -2.81 19.53 4.93
N THR A 431 -2.58 20.61 4.19
CA THR A 431 -3.65 21.22 3.38
C THR A 431 -3.86 20.38 2.12
N ARG A 432 -4.99 19.67 2.04
CA ARG A 432 -5.52 19.17 0.76
C ARG A 432 -5.78 20.38 -0.16
N PRO A 433 -5.35 20.39 -1.43
CA PRO A 433 -5.73 21.48 -2.33
C PRO A 433 -7.21 21.31 -2.70
N GLY A 434 -8.06 22.23 -2.21
CA GLY A 434 -9.32 22.57 -2.88
C GLY A 434 -10.61 22.30 -2.12
N VAL A 435 -10.89 23.07 -1.07
CA VAL A 435 -12.25 23.60 -0.81
C VAL A 435 -12.09 25.06 -0.38
N ARG A 436 -12.51 26.00 -1.23
CA ARG A 436 -12.45 27.43 -0.93
C ARG A 436 -13.63 27.81 -0.04
N PHE A 437 -13.35 28.25 1.19
CA PHE A 437 -14.25 29.13 1.93
C PHE A 437 -13.81 30.57 1.68
N ASN A 438 -14.74 31.38 1.18
CA ASN A 438 -14.56 32.80 0.89
C ASN A 438 -14.74 33.61 2.19
N ASN A 439 -13.74 34.38 2.61
CA ASN A 439 -13.98 35.72 3.16
C ASN A 439 -12.70 36.59 3.15
N PRO A 440 -12.81 37.92 2.92
CA PRO A 440 -11.68 38.80 2.61
C PRO A 440 -11.16 39.55 3.84
N GLY A 441 -9.84 39.74 3.92
CA GLY A 441 -9.21 40.52 5.00
C GLY A 441 -7.78 40.97 4.68
N ARG A 442 -7.67 42.25 4.33
CA ARG A 442 -6.51 43.17 4.15
C ARG A 442 -5.11 42.80 4.69
N LEU A 443 -4.13 42.95 3.78
CA LEU A 443 -2.90 43.78 3.81
C LEU A 443 -2.01 43.80 5.07
N SER A 444 -0.72 43.48 4.89
CA SER A 444 0.35 44.50 4.84
C SER A 444 1.70 43.89 4.42
N GLU A 445 2.40 44.63 3.57
CA GLU A 445 3.78 44.42 3.16
C GLU A 445 4.71 44.89 4.28
N ASP A 446 5.82 44.18 4.52
CA ASP A 446 7.02 44.81 5.06
C ASP A 446 8.29 44.15 4.51
N ARG A 447 9.14 45.00 3.94
CA ARG A 447 10.51 44.72 3.48
C ARG A 447 11.45 44.80 4.67
N VAL A 448 12.30 43.79 4.87
CA VAL A 448 13.53 43.94 5.66
C VAL A 448 14.72 43.38 4.89
N THR A 449 15.77 44.20 4.90
CA THR A 449 17.02 44.12 4.16
C THR A 449 18.02 43.10 4.71
N ASN A 450 18.83 42.61 3.77
CA ASN A 450 19.91 41.62 3.81
C ASN A 450 21.05 41.89 4.82
N ARG A 451 21.53 40.84 5.50
CA ARG A 451 22.94 40.67 5.91
C ARG A 451 23.34 39.20 5.75
N GLN A 452 24.42 39.00 4.99
CA GLN A 452 25.00 37.72 4.61
C GLN A 452 25.72 37.06 5.78
N SER A 453 25.49 35.76 5.95
CA SER A 453 26.47 34.80 6.45
C SER A 453 26.49 33.64 5.46
N GLU A 454 27.69 33.27 5.00
CA GLU A 454 27.94 32.10 4.16
C GLU A 454 27.50 30.85 4.92
N ASP A 455 26.34 30.34 4.53
CA ASP A 455 25.86 29.03 4.90
C ASP A 455 25.58 28.30 3.57
N GLN A 456 25.97 27.03 3.46
CA GLN A 456 25.59 26.18 2.34
C GLN A 456 24.09 25.94 2.42
N THR A 457 23.33 26.97 2.08
CA THR A 457 21.89 26.95 1.99
C THR A 457 21.54 25.95 0.90
N VAL A 458 20.93 24.85 1.31
CA VAL A 458 20.21 23.95 0.40
C VAL A 458 19.20 24.83 -0.32
N PHE A 459 19.51 25.20 -1.57
CA PHE A 459 18.64 26.04 -2.38
C PHE A 459 17.46 25.18 -2.84
N VAL A 460 16.41 25.11 -2.01
CA VAL A 460 15.16 24.42 -2.35
C VAL A 460 14.39 25.29 -3.32
N ARG A 461 14.44 24.94 -4.60
CA ARG A 461 13.61 25.58 -5.63
C ARG A 461 12.16 25.15 -5.43
N PRO A 462 11.19 26.08 -5.38
CA PRO A 462 9.78 25.74 -5.34
C PRO A 462 9.41 24.80 -6.49
N LYS A 463 8.49 23.86 -6.22
CA LYS A 463 7.94 22.98 -7.27
C LYS A 463 7.39 23.83 -8.42
N GLY A 464 7.92 23.63 -9.62
CA GLY A 464 7.54 24.39 -10.82
C GLY A 464 8.38 25.65 -11.10
N HIS A 465 9.42 25.91 -10.30
CA HIS A 465 10.39 26.97 -10.58
C HIS A 465 11.06 26.78 -11.96
N VAL A 466 11.12 27.86 -12.73
CA VAL A 466 11.77 27.91 -14.05
C VAL A 466 12.78 29.05 -14.02
N GLU A 467 14.00 28.76 -14.48
CA GLU A 467 15.06 29.76 -14.59
C GLU A 467 14.66 30.91 -15.52
N GLU A 468 14.89 32.14 -15.06
CA GLU A 468 14.59 33.36 -15.81
C GLU A 468 15.71 33.74 -16.81
N ARG A 469 16.80 32.98 -16.82
CA ARG A 469 17.93 33.14 -17.74
C ARG A 469 18.13 31.88 -18.58
N PRO A 470 18.74 31.97 -19.78
CA PRO A 470 19.13 30.80 -20.55
C PRO A 470 20.03 29.86 -19.74
N VAL A 471 19.70 28.56 -19.78
CA VAL A 471 20.54 27.50 -19.23
C VAL A 471 20.89 26.56 -20.36
N VAL A 472 22.18 26.42 -20.64
CA VAL A 472 22.73 25.44 -21.59
C VAL A 472 23.89 24.70 -20.92
N ARG A 473 23.92 23.37 -21.09
CA ARG A 473 25.01 22.51 -20.62
C ARG A 473 25.42 21.56 -21.74
N SER A 474 26.71 21.53 -22.06
CA SER A 474 27.31 20.53 -22.94
C SER A 474 27.34 19.18 -22.22
N ILE A 475 27.02 18.09 -22.92
CA ILE A 475 27.01 16.74 -22.36
C ILE A 475 28.25 15.99 -22.84
N GLY A 476 29.26 15.92 -21.97
CA GLY A 476 30.58 15.39 -22.33
C GLY A 476 31.24 16.18 -23.46
N ASP A 477 32.10 15.51 -24.23
CA ASP A 477 32.83 16.09 -25.37
C ASP A 477 32.03 16.10 -26.68
N ARG A 478 30.70 15.94 -26.60
CA ARG A 478 29.81 15.78 -27.76
C ARG A 478 29.22 17.12 -28.16
N ALA A 479 28.81 17.24 -29.43
CA ALA A 479 27.94 18.31 -29.89
C ALA A 479 26.47 18.11 -29.42
N LEU A 480 26.28 17.73 -28.15
CA LEU A 480 24.98 17.44 -27.55
C LEU A 480 24.80 18.32 -26.31
N TYR A 481 23.68 19.04 -26.27
CA TYR A 481 23.43 20.08 -25.29
C TYR A 481 22.05 19.90 -24.65
N LEU A 482 21.97 20.26 -23.38
CA LEU A 482 20.74 20.26 -22.60
C LEU A 482 20.43 21.67 -22.12
N GLY A 483 19.18 22.11 -22.30
CA GLY A 483 18.80 23.46 -21.91
C GLY A 483 17.35 23.69 -21.48
N ASN A 484 17.05 24.92 -21.07
CA ASN A 484 15.69 25.39 -20.82
C ASN A 484 15.10 26.06 -22.08
N ARG A 485 13.84 26.51 -22.04
CA ARG A 485 13.21 27.14 -23.22
C ARG A 485 13.95 28.38 -23.74
N LEU A 486 14.63 29.13 -22.87
CA LEU A 486 15.32 30.36 -23.23
C LEU A 486 16.64 30.08 -23.98
N ALA A 487 17.19 28.87 -23.84
CA ALA A 487 18.37 28.43 -24.60
C ALA A 487 18.11 28.22 -26.09
N ALA A 488 16.85 27.99 -26.47
CA ALA A 488 16.46 27.82 -27.88
C ALA A 488 16.37 29.16 -28.62
N ASP A 489 16.45 30.29 -27.91
CA ASP A 489 16.39 31.63 -28.49
C ASP A 489 17.80 32.25 -28.57
N PRO A 490 18.35 32.45 -29.78
CA PRO A 490 19.68 33.04 -29.97
C PRO A 490 19.83 34.43 -29.34
N ASP A 491 18.78 35.25 -29.38
CA ASP A 491 18.80 36.61 -28.81
C ASP A 491 18.82 36.58 -27.28
N SER A 492 18.17 35.58 -26.69
CA SER A 492 18.22 35.34 -25.25
C SER A 492 19.60 34.82 -24.84
N LEU A 493 20.18 33.90 -25.61
CA LEU A 493 21.50 33.32 -25.35
C LEU A 493 22.63 34.35 -25.46
N ALA A 494 22.55 35.25 -26.44
CA ALA A 494 23.49 36.36 -26.65
C ALA A 494 23.44 37.44 -25.54
N ARG A 495 22.41 37.44 -24.69
CA ARG A 495 22.29 38.37 -23.56
C ARG A 495 22.62 37.71 -22.21
N ALA A 496 23.02 36.45 -22.22
CA ALA A 496 23.35 35.70 -21.01
C ALA A 496 24.85 35.78 -20.72
N ASP A 497 25.22 35.99 -19.46
CA ASP A 497 26.58 35.73 -18.94
C ASP A 497 26.85 34.20 -18.95
N SER A 498 27.04 33.62 -20.13
CA SER A 498 27.21 32.19 -20.36
C SER A 498 28.46 31.94 -21.21
N PRO A 499 29.23 30.85 -20.97
CA PRO A 499 30.38 30.49 -21.81
C PRO A 499 30.03 30.19 -23.28
N LEU A 500 28.73 30.10 -23.59
CA LEU A 500 28.16 29.79 -24.90
C LEU A 500 27.43 31.01 -25.50
N GLU A 501 27.81 32.23 -25.11
CA GLU A 501 27.27 33.48 -25.64
C GLU A 501 27.40 33.52 -27.17
N GLY A 502 26.27 33.67 -27.88
CA GLY A 502 26.23 33.74 -29.35
C GLY A 502 26.25 32.40 -30.09
N GLU A 503 26.23 31.26 -29.38
CA GLU A 503 26.14 29.93 -30.01
C GLU A 503 24.79 29.70 -30.71
N THR A 504 24.82 28.99 -31.84
CA THR A 504 23.62 28.54 -32.56
C THR A 504 23.66 27.03 -32.72
N PHE A 505 22.56 26.35 -32.42
CA PHE A 505 22.45 24.90 -32.57
C PHE A 505 21.87 24.54 -33.92
N GLU A 506 22.50 23.59 -34.62
CA GLU A 506 22.02 23.10 -35.91
C GLU A 506 20.66 22.40 -35.76
N PHE A 507 20.48 21.66 -34.67
CA PHE A 507 19.23 21.02 -34.31
C PHE A 507 18.76 21.46 -32.93
N VAL A 508 17.51 21.92 -32.87
CA VAL A 508 16.80 22.24 -31.61
C VAL A 508 15.59 21.33 -31.49
N LEU A 509 15.64 20.43 -30.50
CA LEU A 509 14.56 19.50 -30.15
C LEU A 509 13.85 19.96 -28.88
N THR A 510 12.57 20.31 -28.99
CA THR A 510 11.73 20.61 -27.83
C THR A 510 10.94 19.37 -27.41
N VAL A 511 11.07 19.01 -26.14
CA VAL A 511 10.29 17.95 -25.48
C VAL A 511 9.30 18.49 -24.45
N SER A 512 8.64 19.60 -24.78
CA SER A 512 7.61 20.25 -23.95
C SER A 512 6.23 20.13 -24.58
N GLN A 513 5.16 20.20 -23.78
CA GLN A 513 3.78 20.18 -24.30
C GLN A 513 3.50 21.38 -25.22
N ASP A 514 4.02 22.56 -24.84
CA ASP A 514 3.86 23.78 -25.64
C ASP A 514 4.85 23.82 -26.82
N SER A 515 4.34 24.08 -28.01
CA SER A 515 5.15 24.37 -29.20
C SER A 515 5.96 25.64 -29.01
N GLN A 516 7.21 25.66 -29.48
CA GLN A 516 8.10 26.81 -29.38
C GLN A 516 8.52 27.26 -30.79
N PRO A 517 8.50 28.57 -31.09
CA PRO A 517 8.68 29.08 -32.45
C PRO A 517 10.11 28.97 -33.01
N LEU A 518 11.12 28.71 -32.16
CA LEU A 518 12.54 28.65 -32.54
C LEU A 518 13.09 27.21 -32.51
N THR A 519 12.20 26.25 -32.72
CA THR A 519 12.51 24.82 -32.59
C THR A 519 12.46 24.13 -33.95
N THR A 520 13.51 23.37 -34.27
CA THR A 520 13.55 22.56 -35.51
C THR A 520 12.69 21.30 -35.45
N HIS A 521 12.57 20.68 -34.25
CA HIS A 521 11.83 19.44 -34.02
C HIS A 521 11.04 19.51 -32.71
N HIS A 522 9.75 19.16 -32.74
CA HIS A 522 8.89 19.18 -31.54
C HIS A 522 8.29 17.80 -31.25
N ARG A 523 8.50 17.30 -30.02
CA ARG A 523 8.03 16.01 -29.53
C ARG A 523 7.44 16.16 -28.13
N PRO A 524 6.13 16.41 -27.99
CA PRO A 524 5.55 16.83 -26.73
C PRO A 524 5.57 15.72 -25.67
N LEU A 525 6.15 16.04 -24.52
CA LEU A 525 6.14 15.20 -23.31
C LEU A 525 5.68 15.99 -22.09
N ALA A 526 5.04 15.30 -21.16
CA ALA A 526 4.64 15.79 -19.83
C ALA A 526 5.58 15.27 -18.74
N ASP A 527 5.70 16.01 -17.64
CA ASP A 527 6.34 15.51 -16.41
C ASP A 527 5.26 14.71 -15.65
N GLY A 528 5.08 13.42 -15.97
CA GLY A 528 4.02 12.59 -15.37
C GLY A 528 3.75 11.28 -16.12
N PRO A 529 2.86 10.41 -15.59
CA PRO A 529 2.52 9.11 -16.19
C PRO A 529 1.66 9.21 -17.45
N GLY A 530 1.08 10.38 -17.76
CA GLY A 530 0.19 10.56 -18.92
C GLY A 530 0.85 10.57 -20.31
N ASN A 531 2.14 10.22 -20.41
CA ASN A 531 2.81 10.06 -21.70
C ASN A 531 2.50 8.66 -22.25
N SER A 532 1.92 8.57 -23.45
CA SER A 532 1.78 7.27 -24.11
C SER A 532 3.15 6.77 -24.61
N TRP A 533 3.33 5.45 -24.67
CA TRP A 533 4.55 4.83 -25.17
C TRP A 533 4.99 5.39 -26.55
N PRO A 534 4.12 5.49 -27.57
CA PRO A 534 4.53 6.02 -28.88
C PRO A 534 5.02 7.47 -28.84
N ARG A 535 4.56 8.29 -27.87
CA ARG A 535 5.04 9.67 -27.72
C ARG A 535 6.46 9.72 -27.19
N PHE A 536 6.76 8.89 -26.20
CA PHE A 536 8.10 8.78 -25.63
C PHE A 536 9.09 8.20 -26.64
N GLU A 537 8.71 7.08 -27.27
CA GLU A 537 9.48 6.43 -28.33
C GLU A 537 9.80 7.42 -29.46
N ALA A 538 8.81 8.14 -29.98
CA ALA A 538 9.02 9.13 -31.04
C ALA A 538 9.95 10.28 -30.62
N ALA A 539 9.96 10.67 -29.33
CA ALA A 539 10.85 11.68 -28.81
C ALA A 539 12.32 11.20 -28.81
N VAL A 540 12.55 10.00 -28.28
CA VAL A 540 13.89 9.38 -28.22
C VAL A 540 14.40 9.07 -29.63
N ASP A 541 13.58 8.47 -30.49
CA ASP A 541 13.96 8.18 -31.88
C ASP A 541 14.32 9.43 -32.67
N THR A 542 13.65 10.55 -32.41
CA THR A 542 13.99 11.83 -33.03
C THR A 542 15.35 12.32 -32.53
N ALA A 543 15.60 12.27 -31.23
CA ALA A 543 16.89 12.64 -30.66
C ALA A 543 18.03 11.77 -31.19
N ARG A 544 17.85 10.45 -31.27
CA ARG A 544 18.82 9.50 -31.85
C ARG A 544 19.15 9.81 -33.31
N ARG A 545 18.14 10.03 -34.15
CA ARG A 545 18.35 10.39 -35.56
C ARG A 545 19.15 11.68 -35.72
N LEU A 546 18.91 12.67 -34.87
CA LEU A 546 19.62 13.95 -34.90
C LEU A 546 21.04 13.80 -34.36
N TYR A 547 21.23 13.04 -33.28
CA TYR A 547 22.54 12.72 -32.71
C TYR A 547 23.49 12.06 -33.73
N ARG A 548 22.97 11.21 -34.63
CA ARG A 548 23.76 10.57 -35.70
C ARG A 548 24.16 11.51 -36.85
N ARG A 549 23.51 12.66 -36.99
CA ARG A 549 23.86 13.65 -38.02
C ARG A 549 24.89 14.58 -37.39
N ASP A 550 26.14 14.43 -37.79
CA ASP A 550 27.33 15.13 -37.29
C ASP A 550 27.13 16.67 -37.19
N GLY A 551 26.53 17.15 -36.09
CA GLY A 551 26.00 18.51 -35.93
C GLY A 551 25.51 18.76 -34.49
N SER A 552 25.34 20.04 -34.11
CA SER A 552 25.03 20.41 -32.72
C SER A 552 23.53 20.25 -32.38
N LEU A 553 23.21 19.38 -31.41
CA LEU A 553 21.85 19.11 -30.95
C LEU A 553 21.59 19.71 -29.57
N LEU A 554 20.69 20.69 -29.48
CA LEU A 554 20.09 21.16 -28.24
C LEU A 554 18.76 20.43 -27.97
N CYS A 555 18.68 19.68 -26.88
CA CYS A 555 17.44 19.13 -26.36
C CYS A 555 16.96 19.94 -25.15
N HIS A 556 15.73 20.47 -25.20
CA HIS A 556 15.21 21.32 -24.13
C HIS A 556 13.73 21.06 -23.80
N CYS A 557 13.36 21.44 -22.57
CA CYS A 557 11.97 21.60 -22.15
C CYS A 557 11.83 22.92 -21.36
N LYS A 558 10.65 23.20 -20.79
CA LYS A 558 10.37 24.48 -20.10
C LYS A 558 11.45 24.84 -19.07
N ALA A 559 11.79 23.90 -18.18
CA ALA A 559 12.84 24.05 -17.15
C ALA A 559 14.16 23.34 -17.51
N GLY A 560 14.10 22.41 -18.46
CA GLY A 560 15.24 21.61 -18.92
C GLY A 560 15.71 20.50 -17.99
N ILE A 561 15.01 20.20 -16.90
CA ILE A 561 15.53 19.32 -15.81
C ILE A 561 15.07 17.86 -15.86
N SER A 562 13.89 17.57 -16.39
CA SER A 562 13.27 16.24 -16.32
C SER A 562 13.17 15.62 -17.71
N ARG A 563 12.23 16.10 -18.56
CA ARG A 563 12.00 15.57 -19.92
C ARG A 563 13.23 15.51 -20.81
N SER A 564 13.93 16.64 -20.97
CA SER A 564 15.12 16.72 -21.82
C SER A 564 16.25 15.84 -21.30
N THR A 565 16.42 15.78 -19.98
CA THR A 565 17.41 14.91 -19.32
C THR A 565 17.16 13.44 -19.65
N THR A 566 15.92 12.98 -19.48
CA THR A 566 15.56 11.60 -19.79
C THR A 566 15.82 11.29 -21.26
N VAL A 567 15.31 12.11 -22.19
CA VAL A 567 15.47 11.86 -23.62
C VAL A 567 16.95 11.84 -24.04
N VAL A 568 17.76 12.75 -23.50
CA VAL A 568 19.21 12.79 -23.77
C VAL A 568 19.91 11.56 -23.19
N ALA A 569 19.64 11.20 -21.94
CA ALA A 569 20.23 10.01 -21.31
C ALA A 569 19.85 8.71 -22.04
N THR A 570 18.58 8.57 -22.46
CA THR A 570 18.12 7.41 -23.22
C THR A 570 18.77 7.36 -24.60
N THR A 571 18.94 8.52 -25.24
CA THR A 571 19.64 8.62 -26.53
C THR A 571 21.08 8.15 -26.42
N ILE A 572 21.82 8.65 -25.43
CA ILE A 572 23.21 8.23 -25.16
C ILE A 572 23.28 6.74 -24.89
N ALA A 573 22.41 6.22 -24.01
CA ALA A 573 22.36 4.80 -23.68
C ALA A 573 22.14 3.91 -24.91
N ALA A 574 21.21 4.30 -25.78
CA ALA A 574 20.85 3.54 -26.98
C ALA A 574 21.89 3.64 -28.11
N GLU A 575 22.56 4.79 -28.26
CA GLU A 575 23.53 5.01 -29.35
C GLU A 575 24.93 4.52 -29.00
N GLU A 576 25.26 4.43 -27.72
CA GLU A 576 26.59 4.03 -27.25
C GLU A 576 26.62 2.65 -26.61
N ASP A 577 25.49 1.94 -26.61
CA ASP A 577 25.33 0.63 -25.98
C ASP A 577 25.77 0.64 -24.51
N ARG A 578 25.19 1.56 -23.73
CA ARG A 578 25.52 1.80 -22.31
C ARG A 578 24.29 1.61 -21.43
N PRO A 579 24.46 1.11 -20.19
CA PRO A 579 23.38 1.09 -19.21
C PRO A 579 22.79 2.50 -19.01
N PHE A 580 21.46 2.60 -18.92
CA PHE A 580 20.77 3.88 -18.74
C PHE A 580 21.33 4.72 -17.60
N ARG A 581 21.67 4.07 -16.48
CA ARG A 581 22.28 4.73 -15.31
C ARG A 581 23.59 5.43 -15.66
N ALA A 582 24.49 4.76 -16.38
CA ALA A 582 25.78 5.33 -16.77
C ALA A 582 25.62 6.51 -17.75
N ALA A 583 24.63 6.43 -18.64
CA ALA A 583 24.30 7.54 -19.53
C ALA A 583 23.68 8.72 -18.77
N LEU A 584 22.84 8.46 -17.78
CA LEU A 584 22.25 9.47 -16.90
C LEU A 584 23.32 10.14 -16.03
N ASP A 585 24.30 9.39 -15.52
CA ASP A 585 25.44 9.95 -14.77
C ASP A 585 26.23 10.96 -15.62
N THR A 586 26.46 10.68 -16.91
CA THR A 586 27.06 11.64 -17.84
C THR A 586 26.22 12.92 -18.01
N VAL A 587 24.88 12.82 -17.93
CA VAL A 587 24.01 14.01 -17.95
C VAL A 587 24.08 14.77 -16.61
N HIS A 588 24.19 14.05 -15.49
CA HIS A 588 24.32 14.66 -14.16
C HIS A 588 25.66 15.36 -13.94
N GLU A 589 26.76 14.88 -14.54
CA GLU A 589 28.04 15.61 -14.54
C GLU A 589 27.88 17.02 -15.11
N ALA A 590 27.13 17.14 -16.21
CA ALA A 590 26.83 18.42 -16.85
C ALA A 590 25.74 19.22 -16.10
N ARG A 591 24.78 18.53 -15.45
CA ARG A 591 23.69 19.15 -14.70
C ARG A 591 23.27 18.31 -13.47
N PRO A 592 23.92 18.50 -12.31
CA PRO A 592 23.77 17.60 -11.14
C PRO A 592 22.37 17.51 -10.54
N HIS A 593 21.51 18.48 -10.80
CA HIS A 593 20.14 18.55 -10.26
C HIS A 593 19.06 18.15 -11.28
N ALA A 594 19.45 17.63 -12.43
CA ALA A 594 18.55 17.26 -13.50
C ALA A 594 18.01 15.84 -13.30
N MET A 595 16.97 15.69 -12.48
CA MET A 595 16.40 14.38 -12.19
C MET A 595 15.26 14.02 -13.16
N PRO A 596 15.30 12.84 -13.80
CA PRO A 596 14.16 12.28 -14.53
C PRO A 596 12.92 12.18 -13.63
N HIS A 597 11.75 12.55 -14.15
CA HIS A 597 10.49 12.15 -13.52
C HIS A 597 10.40 10.60 -13.50
N PRO A 598 9.94 9.94 -12.42
CA PRO A 598 9.89 8.48 -12.32
C PRO A 598 9.20 7.79 -13.52
N ALA A 599 8.05 8.30 -13.95
CA ALA A 599 7.35 7.76 -15.12
C ALA A 599 8.16 7.84 -16.44
N LEU A 600 8.97 8.87 -16.64
CA LEU A 600 9.82 8.99 -17.83
C LEU A 600 11.06 8.10 -17.70
N HIS A 601 11.58 7.92 -16.48
CA HIS A 601 12.65 6.96 -16.20
C HIS A 601 12.19 5.53 -16.55
N GLU A 602 10.99 5.15 -16.12
CA GLU A 602 10.41 3.85 -16.45
C GLU A 602 10.28 3.65 -17.97
N GLN A 603 9.75 4.64 -18.69
CA GLN A 603 9.68 4.59 -20.15
C GLN A 603 11.05 4.50 -20.82
N ALA A 604 12.08 5.15 -20.27
CA ALA A 604 13.46 5.02 -20.76
C ALA A 604 14.01 3.60 -20.60
N VAL A 605 13.76 2.97 -19.46
CA VAL A 605 14.19 1.59 -19.19
C VAL A 605 13.47 0.62 -20.13
N LEU A 606 12.14 0.76 -20.27
CA LEU A 606 11.34 -0.04 -21.19
C LEU A 606 11.81 0.15 -22.64
N TYR A 607 12.11 1.39 -23.05
CA TYR A 607 12.62 1.71 -24.39
C TYR A 607 13.94 0.98 -24.68
N LEU A 608 14.87 1.01 -23.74
CA LEU A 608 16.16 0.34 -23.93
C LEU A 608 16.03 -1.18 -23.93
N ALA A 609 15.15 -1.74 -23.10
CA ALA A 609 14.85 -3.17 -23.09
C ALA A 609 14.13 -3.65 -24.36
N ALA A 610 13.33 -2.80 -25.00
CA ALA A 610 12.68 -3.13 -26.27
C ALA A 610 13.64 -3.09 -27.48
N GLN A 611 14.84 -2.51 -27.32
CA GLN A 611 15.86 -2.41 -28.36
C GLN A 611 16.96 -3.49 -28.23
N SER A 612 16.98 -4.24 -27.12
CA SER A 612 18.00 -5.26 -26.79
C SER A 612 17.68 -6.65 -27.30
#